data_AF-A0A9N8QUF2-F1
#
_entry.id   AF-A0A9N8QUF2-F1
#
_cell.length_a   1.000
_cell.length_b   1.000
_cell.length_c   1.000
_cell.angle_alpha   90.00
_cell.angle_beta   90.00
_cell.angle_gamma   90.00
#
_symmetry.space_group_name_H-M   'P 1'
#
loop_
_entity.id
_entity.type
_entity.pdbx_description
1 polymer ?
#
loop_
_entity_poly.entity_id
_entity_poly.type
_entity_poly.pdbx_seq_one_letter_code
_entity_poly.pdbx_strand_id
1 'polypeptide(L)'
;MVLRILHEVPIAVCPFEHRPEERIAAAKNRVNVGLVDEADFDNERQGKTATDVLADLLSTLPETYDLVVIHGDACLPNFMANGSNFTGFIDCGRLSVRTAIKILH
;
A
#
# COMPACT_ATOMS: atom_id res chain seq x y z
N MET A 1 10.11 11.72 -9.97
CA MET A 1 9.59 10.36 -9.70
C MET A 1 8.10 10.34 -10.04
N VAL A 2 7.65 9.37 -10.83
CA VAL A 2 6.29 9.30 -11.42
C VAL A 2 5.17 9.42 -10.37
N LEU A 3 5.35 8.84 -9.17
CA LEU A 3 4.37 8.92 -8.08
C LEU A 3 4.07 10.33 -7.58
N ARG A 4 4.98 11.30 -7.80
CA ARG A 4 4.74 12.70 -7.44
C ARG A 4 3.48 13.26 -8.12
N ILE A 5 3.20 12.81 -9.34
CA ILE A 5 2.00 13.20 -10.10
C ILE A 5 0.73 12.85 -9.33
N LEU A 6 0.64 11.65 -8.75
CA LEU A 6 -0.50 11.25 -7.93
C LEU A 6 -0.50 11.98 -6.58
N HIS A 7 0.65 12.08 -5.91
CA HIS A 7 0.72 12.66 -4.58
C HIS A 7 0.39 14.15 -4.54
N GLU A 8 0.53 14.87 -5.66
CA GLU A 8 0.18 16.29 -5.79
C GLU A 8 -1.31 16.52 -6.13
N VAL A 9 -2.08 15.47 -6.41
CA VAL A 9 -3.53 15.60 -6.61
C VAL A 9 -4.17 16.04 -5.29
N PRO A 10 -4.98 17.12 -5.29
CA PRO A 10 -5.67 17.56 -4.09
C PRO A 10 -6.57 16.45 -3.53
N ILE A 11 -6.40 16.08 -2.28
CA ILE A 11 -7.19 14.99 -1.67
C ILE A 11 -8.70 15.26 -1.72
N ALA A 12 -9.10 16.54 -1.68
CA ALA A 12 -10.49 16.98 -1.74
C ALA A 12 -11.20 16.65 -3.06
N VAL A 13 -10.46 16.36 -4.14
CA VAL A 13 -11.04 15.97 -5.44
C VAL A 13 -11.07 14.45 -5.64
N CYS A 14 -10.50 13.67 -4.72
CA CYS A 14 -10.50 12.22 -4.79
C CYS A 14 -11.74 11.67 -4.06
N PRO A 15 -12.68 11.00 -4.77
CA PRO A 15 -13.87 10.43 -4.14
C PRO A 15 -13.57 9.11 -3.39
N PHE A 16 -12.33 8.61 -3.49
CA PHE A 16 -11.92 7.32 -2.93
C PHE A 16 -11.12 7.55 -1.66
N GLU A 17 -11.76 7.34 -0.52
CA GLU A 17 -11.11 7.34 0.78
C GLU A 17 -11.01 5.89 1.27
N HIS A 18 -9.81 5.47 1.63
CA HIS A 18 -9.63 4.18 2.28
C HIS A 18 -8.94 4.38 3.61
N ARG A 19 -9.69 4.16 4.68
CA ARG A 19 -9.22 4.39 6.05
C ARG A 19 -8.08 3.40 6.40
N PRO A 20 -6.99 3.84 7.03
CA PRO A 20 -5.92 2.94 7.49
C PRO A 20 -6.46 1.79 8.36
N GLU A 21 -7.46 2.07 9.20
CA GLU A 21 -8.08 1.13 10.12
C GLU A 21 -8.72 -0.06 9.39
N GLU A 22 -9.38 0.18 8.25
CA GLU A 22 -10.00 -0.87 7.44
C GLU A 22 -8.97 -1.84 6.86
N ARG A 23 -7.80 -1.33 6.43
CA ARG A 23 -6.72 -2.19 5.93
C ARG A 23 -6.00 -2.93 7.04
N ILE A 24 -5.81 -2.29 8.19
CA ILE A 24 -5.27 -2.98 9.37
C ILE A 24 -6.22 -4.10 9.78
N ALA A 25 -7.53 -3.86 9.78
CA ALA A 25 -8.53 -4.89 10.05
C ALA A 25 -8.49 -6.02 9.00
N ALA A 26 -8.37 -5.69 7.72
CA ALA A 26 -8.22 -6.69 6.66
C ALA A 26 -6.93 -7.51 6.81
N ALA A 27 -5.81 -6.89 7.15
CA ALA A 27 -4.53 -7.56 7.42
C ALA A 27 -4.64 -8.50 8.63
N LYS A 28 -5.21 -8.02 9.75
CA LYS A 28 -5.51 -8.84 10.93
C LYS A 28 -6.35 -10.07 10.56
N ASN A 29 -7.40 -9.87 9.76
CA ASN A 29 -8.26 -10.97 9.34
C ASN A 29 -7.50 -12.01 8.50
N ARG A 30 -6.69 -11.56 7.52
CA ARG A 30 -5.88 -12.47 6.68
C ARG A 30 -4.91 -13.30 7.51
N VAL A 31 -4.26 -12.71 8.51
CA VAL A 31 -3.39 -13.44 9.45
C VAL A 31 -4.21 -14.45 10.25
N ASN A 32 -5.34 -14.03 10.84
CA ASN A 32 -6.18 -14.90 11.66
C ASN A 32 -6.74 -16.11 10.90
N VAL A 33 -7.04 -15.96 9.61
CA VAL A 33 -7.55 -17.06 8.77
C VAL A 33 -6.45 -17.80 7.98
N GLY A 34 -5.17 -17.47 8.20
CA GLY A 34 -4.04 -18.16 7.57
C GLY A 34 -3.92 -17.95 6.06
N LEU A 35 -4.34 -16.79 5.55
CA LEU A 35 -4.28 -16.45 4.12
C LEU A 35 -3.01 -15.66 3.72
N VAL A 36 -2.03 -15.55 4.61
CA VAL A 36 -0.77 -14.86 4.34
C VAL A 36 0.26 -15.89 3.90
N ASP A 37 0.88 -15.68 2.74
CA ASP A 37 1.98 -16.50 2.26
C ASP A 37 3.30 -15.98 2.83
N GLU A 38 3.79 -16.66 3.87
CA GLU A 38 5.05 -16.28 4.55
C GLU A 38 6.29 -16.52 3.67
N ALA A 39 6.18 -17.37 2.63
CA ALA A 39 7.28 -17.63 1.70
C ALA A 39 7.48 -16.49 0.68
N ASP A 40 6.46 -15.66 0.46
CA ASP A 40 6.49 -14.50 -0.43
C ASP A 40 6.91 -13.20 0.30
N PHE A 41 7.35 -13.30 1.55
CA PHE A 41 7.91 -12.15 2.26
C PHE A 41 9.20 -11.64 1.63
N ASP A 42 9.40 -10.33 1.71
CA ASP A 42 10.64 -9.70 1.28
C ASP A 42 11.82 -10.10 2.18
N ASN A 43 13.05 -9.90 1.69
CA ASN A 43 14.27 -10.35 2.35
C ASN A 43 14.41 -9.88 3.81
N GLU A 44 13.85 -8.72 4.17
CA GLU A 44 13.88 -8.17 5.53
C GLU A 44 12.94 -8.92 6.49
N ARG A 45 11.93 -9.59 5.96
CA ARG A 45 10.90 -10.31 6.71
C ARG A 45 10.97 -11.83 6.52
N GLN A 46 11.86 -12.34 5.67
CA GLN A 46 12.02 -13.78 5.50
C GLN A 46 12.34 -14.49 6.82
N GLY A 47 11.63 -15.59 7.07
CA GLY A 47 11.73 -16.39 8.30
C GLY A 47 10.90 -15.85 9.48
N LYS A 48 10.21 -14.71 9.33
CA LYS A 48 9.20 -14.27 10.30
C LYS A 48 7.85 -14.91 10.00
N THR A 49 7.03 -15.07 11.04
CA THR A 49 5.63 -15.49 10.84
C THR A 49 4.75 -14.30 10.49
N ALA A 50 3.59 -14.55 9.89
CA ALA A 50 2.59 -13.52 9.59
C ALA A 50 2.11 -12.78 10.85
N THR A 51 2.14 -13.46 12.01
CA THR A 51 1.81 -12.86 13.31
C THR A 51 2.89 -11.88 13.77
N ASP A 52 4.17 -12.24 13.63
CA ASP A 52 5.29 -11.36 14.00
C ASP A 52 5.26 -10.08 13.17
N VAL A 53 5.08 -10.22 11.86
CA VAL A 53 5.05 -9.06 10.96
C VAL A 53 3.81 -8.18 11.20
N LEU A 54 2.68 -8.78 11.59
CA LEU A 54 1.50 -8.01 12.02
C LEU A 54 1.77 -7.24 13.32
N ALA A 55 2.46 -7.84 14.30
CA ALA A 55 2.83 -7.16 15.53
C ALA A 55 3.78 -5.98 15.26
N ASP A 56 4.79 -6.19 14.41
CA ASP A 56 5.72 -5.14 13.96
C ASP A 56 4.96 -3.98 13.29
N LEU A 57 4.03 -4.30 12.37
CA LEU A 57 3.18 -3.29 11.72
C LEU A 57 2.39 -2.47 12.74
N LEU A 58 1.75 -3.11 13.71
CA LEU A 58 0.93 -2.43 14.71
C LEU A 58 1.76 -1.54 15.65
N SER A 59 3.00 -1.94 15.96
CA SER A 59 3.91 -1.16 16.80
C SER A 59 4.52 0.05 16.10
N THR A 60 4.49 0.08 14.76
CA THR A 60 5.10 1.12 13.92
C THR A 60 4.08 2.07 13.31
N LEU A 61 2.80 1.95 13.67
CA LEU A 61 1.76 2.86 13.20
C LEU A 61 2.06 4.29 13.70
N PRO A 62 2.09 5.29 12.79
CA PRO A 62 2.30 6.67 13.18
C PRO A 62 1.04 7.22 13.87
N GLU A 63 1.24 8.18 14.78
CA GLU A 63 0.12 8.89 15.44
C GLU A 63 -0.64 9.82 14.48
N THR A 64 0.04 10.29 13.43
CA THR A 64 -0.52 11.17 12.40
C THR A 64 -0.16 10.69 11.00
N TYR A 65 -1.03 11.00 10.06
CA TYR A 65 -0.98 10.48 8.69
C TYR A 65 -0.91 11.63 7.70
N ASP A 66 0.16 11.68 6.90
CA ASP A 66 0.21 12.54 5.71
C ASP A 66 -0.67 11.92 4.62
N LEU A 67 -1.78 12.57 4.33
CA LEU A 67 -2.77 12.10 3.37
C LEU A 67 -2.44 12.63 1.98
N VAL A 68 -2.20 11.71 1.05
CA VAL A 68 -2.00 12.00 -0.37
C VAL A 68 -2.81 11.00 -1.21
N VAL A 69 -3.07 11.32 -2.47
CA VAL A 69 -3.64 10.34 -3.39
C VAL A 69 -2.54 9.34 -3.77
N ILE A 70 -2.77 8.06 -3.51
CA ILE A 70 -1.85 6.95 -3.81
C ILE A 70 -2.46 6.00 -4.84
N HIS A 71 -1.59 5.29 -5.58
CA HIS A 71 -2.01 4.22 -6.48
C HIS A 71 -2.61 3.01 -5.74
N GLY A 72 -2.07 2.71 -4.56
CA GLY A 72 -2.44 1.53 -3.75
C GLY A 72 -1.69 0.24 -4.12
N ASP A 73 -1.09 0.17 -5.32
CA ASP A 73 -0.20 -0.91 -5.77
C ASP A 73 0.88 -0.39 -6.74
N ALA A 74 1.82 0.41 -6.21
CA ALA A 74 2.78 1.15 -7.02
C ALA A 74 4.02 0.32 -7.41
N CYS A 75 3.81 -0.82 -8.07
CA CYS A 75 4.90 -1.67 -8.58
C CYS A 75 5.23 -1.34 -10.06
N LEU A 76 6.45 -1.69 -10.51
CA LEU A 76 6.92 -1.41 -11.87
C LEU A 76 5.97 -1.90 -12.99
N PRO A 77 5.35 -3.09 -12.90
CA PRO A 77 4.38 -3.55 -13.88
C PRO A 77 3.15 -2.63 -14.04
N ASN A 78 2.83 -1.86 -13.00
CA ASN A 78 1.67 -0.97 -13.00
C ASN A 78 1.97 0.44 -13.57
N PHE A 79 3.18 0.65 -14.11
CA PHE A 79 3.57 1.88 -14.78
C PHE A 79 3.75 1.64 -16.28
N MET A 80 3.02 2.41 -17.09
CA MET A 80 3.18 2.42 -18.54
C MET A 80 4.24 3.45 -18.95
N ALA A 81 5.05 3.07 -19.94
CA ALA A 81 6.02 3.94 -20.55
C ALA A 81 6.08 3.73 -22.07
N ASN A 82 6.39 4.80 -22.80
CA ASN A 82 6.77 4.77 -24.20
C ASN A 82 8.21 5.28 -24.33
N GLY A 83 9.15 4.35 -24.51
CA GLY A 83 10.57 4.66 -24.38
C GLY A 83 10.91 5.09 -22.96
N SER A 84 11.55 6.25 -22.81
CA SER A 84 11.87 6.86 -21.51
C SER A 84 10.73 7.69 -20.91
N ASN A 85 9.62 7.85 -21.62
CA ASN A 85 8.52 8.70 -21.19
C ASN A 85 7.45 7.89 -20.47
N PHE A 86 7.12 8.30 -19.24
CA PHE A 86 5.95 7.78 -18.53
C PHE A 86 4.66 8.17 -19.26
N THR A 87 3.73 7.24 -19.41
CA THR A 87 2.48 7.45 -20.15
C THR A 87 1.21 7.17 -19.34
N GLY A 88 1.31 6.51 -18.19
CA GLY A 88 0.13 6.32 -17.32
C GLY A 88 0.27 5.21 -16.29
N PHE A 89 -0.73 5.14 -15.41
CA PHE A 89 -0.89 4.08 -14.42
C PHE A 89 -1.92 3.06 -14.92
N ILE A 90 -1.76 1.80 -14.54
CA ILE A 90 -2.75 0.73 -14.73
C ILE A 90 -2.98 0.00 -13.41
N ASP A 91 -4.08 -0.73 -13.31
CA ASP A 91 -4.50 -1.44 -12.09
C ASP A 91 -4.72 -0.50 -10.88
N CYS A 92 -5.41 0.62 -11.13
CA CYS A 92 -5.72 1.62 -10.12
C CYS A 92 -6.88 1.22 -9.19
N GLY A 93 -7.23 -0.07 -9.08
CA GLY A 93 -8.37 -0.54 -8.28
C GLY A 93 -8.23 -0.30 -6.77
N ARG A 94 -7.01 0.05 -6.31
CA ARG A 94 -6.68 0.38 -4.92
C ARG A 94 -6.35 1.86 -4.72
N LEU A 95 -6.63 2.70 -5.72
CA LEU A 95 -6.38 4.13 -5.66
C LEU A 95 -7.18 4.76 -4.53
N SER A 96 -6.51 5.57 -3.71
CA SER A 96 -7.13 6.12 -2.50
C SER A 96 -6.39 7.32 -1.96
N VAL A 97 -7.08 8.15 -1.16
CA VAL A 97 -6.44 9.08 -0.24
C VAL A 97 -5.92 8.28 0.97
N ARG A 98 -4.59 8.21 1.15
CA ARG A 98 -3.96 7.53 2.30
C ARG A 98 -2.50 7.96 2.48
N THR A 99 -1.92 7.57 3.61
CA THR A 99 -0.48 7.47 3.83
C THR A 99 0.14 6.28 3.09
N ALA A 100 1.37 6.45 2.60
CA ALA A 100 2.18 5.43 1.94
C ALA A 100 2.67 4.35 2.94
N ILE A 101 1.76 3.57 3.52
CA ILE A 101 2.12 2.39 4.31
C ILE A 101 2.09 1.18 3.38
N LYS A 102 3.25 0.52 3.23
CA LYS A 102 3.39 -0.74 2.49
C LYS A 102 2.85 -1.86 3.37
N ILE A 103 1.55 -2.13 3.25
CA ILE A 103 0.90 -3.24 3.96
C ILE A 103 1.19 -4.52 3.19
N LEU A 104 1.52 -5.59 3.91
CA LEU A 104 1.76 -6.95 3.41
C LEU A 104 0.72 -7.32 2.35
N HIS A 105 1.15 -7.65 1.14
CA HIS A 105 0.29 -8.20 0.10
C HIS A 105 0.19 -9.71 0.28
#